data_AF-A0A085W5F6-F1
#
_entry.id   AF-A0A085W5F6-F1
#
_cell.length_a   1.000
_cell.length_b   1.000
_cell.length_c   1.000
_cell.angle_alpha   90.00
_cell.angle_beta   90.00
_cell.angle_gamma   90.00
#
_symmetry.space_group_name_H-M   'P 1'
#
loop_
_entity.id
_entity.type
_entity.pdbx_description
1 polymer ?
#
loop_
_entity_poly.entity_id
_entity_poly.type
_entity_poly.pdbx_seq_one_letter_code
_entity_poly.pdbx_strand_id
1 'polypeptide(L)'
;MRASRILLLSLCAALSACAAKKPPPPQSASLGETKLEYRDYSRVKGSLCGVDPRRLGPELQKINEVLEQFVSKTENAAKPEATAEEVELLREGSQSLGPVVDAHAKNLAGLSACGFKKQAPFPELAQKGEPIVKQAKARLDEAPAVLAAADKRIAESKWREESAAREATAKQTWCTGKVIVGSGDLYFARQEPDGKIRWSFCDGIAVEWMSGSDPAVIVPDTISKKDRKKIQDKRYLEAAKGYPSEEIDKLGAGKKPEAQE
;
A
#
# COMPACT_ATOMS: atom_id res chain seq x y z
N MET A 1 23.68 -70.51 65.13
CA MET A 1 23.33 -70.18 63.74
C MET A 1 23.67 -68.71 63.50
N ARG A 2 24.72 -68.42 62.71
CA ARG A 2 25.14 -67.05 62.38
C ARG A 2 24.64 -66.74 60.96
N ALA A 3 23.80 -65.71 60.82
CA ALA A 3 23.27 -65.26 59.54
C ALA A 3 24.21 -64.21 58.92
N SER A 4 24.84 -64.55 57.79
CA SER A 4 25.59 -63.62 56.95
C SER A 4 24.63 -62.75 56.14
N ARG A 5 24.75 -61.43 56.27
CA ARG A 5 24.06 -60.45 55.42
C ARG A 5 24.91 -60.20 54.17
N ILE A 6 24.36 -60.53 53.01
CA ILE A 6 24.93 -60.22 51.70
C ILE A 6 24.45 -58.82 51.30
N LEU A 7 25.39 -57.90 51.07
CA LEU A 7 25.15 -56.57 50.51
C LEU A 7 25.19 -56.64 48.98
N LEU A 8 24.04 -56.48 48.34
CA LEU A 8 23.91 -56.30 46.89
C LEU A 8 24.14 -54.83 46.54
N LEU A 9 25.25 -54.53 45.88
CA LEU A 9 25.54 -53.24 45.26
C LEU A 9 24.76 -53.12 43.94
N SER A 10 23.71 -52.30 43.93
CA SER A 10 22.95 -51.96 42.71
C SER A 10 23.70 -50.93 41.87
N LEU A 11 24.14 -51.35 40.69
CA LEU A 11 24.74 -50.50 39.65
C LEU A 11 23.62 -49.70 38.94
N CYS A 12 23.43 -48.43 39.30
CA CYS A 12 22.54 -47.53 38.56
C CYS A 12 23.28 -46.95 37.35
N ALA A 13 22.99 -47.48 36.17
CA ALA A 13 23.38 -46.84 34.90
C ALA A 13 22.53 -45.57 34.70
N ALA A 14 23.16 -44.40 34.81
CA ALA A 14 22.56 -43.13 34.48
C ALA A 14 22.47 -42.98 32.94
N LEU A 15 21.34 -43.38 32.36
CA LEU A 15 20.98 -43.00 31.01
C LEU A 15 20.59 -41.51 31.03
N SER A 16 21.55 -40.64 30.77
CA SER A 16 21.32 -39.24 30.44
C SER A 16 20.60 -39.16 29.10
N ALA A 17 19.27 -39.28 29.15
CA ALA A 17 18.41 -38.96 28.02
C ALA A 17 18.67 -37.50 27.62
N CYS A 18 19.17 -37.29 26.41
CA CYS A 18 19.27 -35.98 25.78
C CYS A 18 17.86 -35.36 25.75
N ALA A 19 17.57 -34.49 26.71
CA ALA A 19 16.35 -33.69 26.71
C ALA A 19 16.45 -32.73 25.52
N ALA A 20 15.91 -33.15 24.38
CA ALA A 20 15.76 -32.31 23.21
C ALA A 20 15.02 -31.04 23.65
N LYS A 21 15.68 -29.89 23.53
CA LYS A 21 15.09 -28.61 23.93
C LYS A 21 13.84 -28.39 23.11
N LYS A 22 12.69 -28.23 23.79
CA LYS A 22 11.39 -28.03 23.14
C LYS A 22 11.46 -26.82 22.19
N PRO A 23 10.92 -26.91 20.96
CA PRO A 23 10.88 -25.78 20.05
C PRO A 23 10.03 -24.64 20.63
N PRO A 24 10.31 -23.37 20.28
CA PRO A 24 9.46 -22.25 20.66
C PRO A 24 8.03 -22.44 20.12
N PRO A 25 6.98 -21.91 20.77
CA PRO A 25 5.61 -22.02 20.28
C PRO A 25 5.44 -21.38 18.89
N PRO A 26 4.53 -21.90 18.05
CA PRO A 26 4.25 -21.29 16.75
C PRO A 26 3.60 -19.93 16.95
N GLN A 27 3.91 -19.01 16.05
CA GLN A 27 3.25 -17.73 15.89
C GLN A 27 2.50 -17.73 14.56
N SER A 28 1.45 -16.91 14.45
CA SER A 28 0.62 -16.84 13.25
C SER A 28 0.72 -15.48 12.59
N ALA A 29 0.67 -15.46 11.27
CA ALA A 29 0.51 -14.28 10.43
C ALA A 29 -0.44 -14.60 9.27
N SER A 30 -0.93 -13.57 8.59
CA SER A 30 -1.81 -13.71 7.42
C SER A 30 -1.33 -12.83 6.28
N LEU A 31 -1.48 -13.34 5.06
CA LEU A 31 -1.26 -12.61 3.82
C LEU A 31 -2.33 -13.03 2.81
N GLY A 32 -3.27 -12.14 2.52
CA GLY A 32 -4.53 -12.48 1.87
C GLY A 32 -5.24 -13.61 2.59
N GLU A 33 -5.66 -14.61 1.83
CA GLU A 33 -6.29 -15.82 2.35
C GLU A 33 -5.28 -16.82 2.96
N THR A 34 -3.97 -16.56 2.82
CA THR A 34 -2.94 -17.47 3.30
C THR A 34 -2.66 -17.23 4.78
N LYS A 35 -2.98 -18.22 5.61
CA LYS A 35 -2.51 -18.29 7.00
C LYS A 35 -1.12 -18.91 7.03
N LEU A 36 -0.19 -18.27 7.72
CA LEU A 36 1.17 -18.73 7.91
C LEU A 36 1.44 -18.97 9.39
N GLU A 37 1.95 -20.15 9.72
CA GLU A 37 2.58 -20.41 11.01
C GLU A 37 4.10 -20.32 10.87
N TYR A 38 4.75 -19.62 11.79
CA TYR A 38 6.20 -19.49 11.82
C TYR A 38 6.74 -19.56 13.25
N ARG A 39 8.04 -19.83 13.39
CA ARG A 39 8.72 -19.92 14.69
C ARG A 39 10.01 -19.11 14.63
N ASP A 40 10.27 -18.34 15.68
CA ASP A 40 11.55 -17.66 15.87
C ASP A 40 12.48 -18.54 16.73
N TYR A 41 13.27 -19.39 16.08
CA TYR A 41 14.21 -20.29 16.76
C TYR A 41 15.39 -19.54 17.40
N SER A 42 15.61 -18.27 17.06
CA SER A 42 16.67 -17.47 17.68
C SER A 42 16.40 -17.18 19.16
N ARG A 43 15.13 -17.22 19.59
CA ARG A 43 14.71 -16.93 20.97
C ARG A 43 15.07 -18.01 21.98
N VAL A 44 15.48 -19.20 21.51
CA VAL A 44 15.82 -20.33 22.37
C VAL A 44 17.22 -20.84 22.01
N LYS A 45 18.18 -20.70 22.95
CA LYS A 45 19.60 -21.02 22.73
C LYS A 45 19.81 -22.50 22.34
N GLY A 46 20.33 -22.72 21.13
CA GLY A 46 20.56 -24.04 20.54
C GLY A 46 19.31 -24.72 19.97
N SER A 47 18.20 -23.99 19.79
CA SER A 47 16.92 -24.60 19.38
C SER A 47 16.88 -25.00 17.91
N LEU A 48 17.43 -24.20 16.99
CA LEU A 48 17.34 -24.51 15.56
C LEU A 48 18.04 -25.84 15.21
N CYS A 49 19.29 -26.02 15.66
CA CYS A 49 20.05 -27.24 15.36
C CYS A 49 19.60 -28.47 16.16
N GLY A 50 18.77 -28.28 17.20
CA GLY A 50 18.15 -29.35 17.98
C GLY A 50 16.79 -29.79 17.45
N VAL A 51 16.25 -29.12 16.42
CA VAL A 51 14.97 -29.47 15.80
C VAL A 51 15.18 -30.59 14.78
N ASP A 52 14.19 -31.49 14.68
CA ASP A 52 14.16 -32.53 13.65
C ASP A 52 14.22 -31.88 12.24
N PRO A 53 15.27 -32.16 11.45
CA PRO A 53 15.42 -31.63 10.10
C PRO A 53 14.21 -31.93 9.19
N ARG A 54 13.54 -33.07 9.39
CA ARG A 54 12.36 -33.47 8.59
C ARG A 54 11.17 -32.54 8.81
N ARG A 55 11.11 -31.89 9.97
CA ARG A 55 10.09 -30.89 10.30
C ARG A 55 10.51 -29.48 9.89
N LEU A 56 11.77 -29.13 10.13
CA LEU A 56 12.28 -27.78 9.86
C LEU A 56 12.27 -27.44 8.37
N GLY A 57 12.64 -28.39 7.50
CA GLY A 57 12.69 -28.17 6.05
C GLY A 57 11.38 -27.64 5.46
N PRO A 58 10.25 -28.35 5.64
CA PRO A 58 8.94 -27.89 5.18
C PRO A 58 8.49 -26.55 5.77
N GLU A 59 8.80 -26.28 7.06
CA GLU A 59 8.47 -24.99 7.68
C GLU A 59 9.20 -23.82 6.99
N LEU A 60 10.51 -23.97 6.74
CA LEU A 60 11.31 -22.95 6.04
C LEU A 60 10.93 -22.81 4.56
N GLN A 61 10.63 -23.92 3.89
CA GLN A 61 10.15 -23.91 2.51
C GLN A 61 8.85 -23.12 2.39
N LYS A 62 7.89 -23.35 3.29
CA LYS A 62 6.60 -22.66 3.25
C LYS A 62 6.76 -21.15 3.42
N ILE A 63 7.68 -20.70 4.28
CA ILE A 63 7.96 -19.28 4.45
C ILE A 63 8.62 -18.71 3.17
N ASN A 64 9.57 -19.42 2.55
CA ASN A 64 10.14 -19.01 1.26
C ASN A 64 9.04 -18.80 0.20
N GLU A 65 8.12 -19.75 0.05
CA GLU A 65 7.00 -19.66 -0.92
C GLU A 65 6.11 -18.44 -0.67
N VAL A 66 5.74 -18.18 0.59
CA VAL A 66 4.88 -17.03 0.94
C VAL A 66 5.60 -15.70 0.68
N LEU A 67 6.87 -15.59 1.06
CA LEU A 67 7.64 -14.36 0.84
C LEU A 67 7.94 -14.14 -0.65
N GLU A 68 8.20 -15.19 -1.42
CA GLU A 68 8.36 -15.11 -2.87
C GLU A 68 7.07 -14.63 -3.55
N GLN A 69 5.93 -15.20 -3.15
CA GLN A 69 4.63 -14.77 -3.63
C GLN A 69 4.36 -13.30 -3.29
N PHE A 70 4.66 -12.87 -2.06
CA PHE A 70 4.54 -11.47 -1.64
C PHE A 70 5.39 -10.55 -2.51
N VAL A 71 6.67 -10.87 -2.69
CA VAL A 71 7.59 -10.05 -3.49
C VAL A 71 7.14 -9.95 -4.94
N SER A 72 6.80 -11.08 -5.56
CA SER A 72 6.36 -11.13 -6.96
C SER A 72 5.04 -10.40 -7.19
N LYS A 73 4.04 -10.62 -6.33
CA LYS A 73 2.72 -9.99 -6.46
C LYS A 73 2.69 -8.52 -6.04
N THR A 74 3.76 -7.98 -5.46
CA THR A 74 3.83 -6.55 -5.11
C THR A 74 4.89 -5.81 -5.94
N GLU A 75 5.43 -6.45 -6.98
CA GLU A 75 6.47 -5.86 -7.83
C GLU A 75 6.04 -4.53 -8.45
N ASN A 76 4.77 -4.44 -8.86
CA ASN A 76 4.23 -3.26 -9.53
C ASN A 76 3.51 -2.30 -8.57
N ALA A 77 3.43 -2.57 -7.27
CA ALA A 77 2.60 -1.78 -6.35
C ALA A 77 3.00 -0.28 -6.31
N ALA A 78 4.27 0.03 -6.59
CA ALA A 78 4.78 1.40 -6.69
C ALA A 78 4.40 2.12 -8.00
N LYS A 79 4.01 1.38 -9.04
CA LYS A 79 3.76 1.93 -10.37
C LYS A 79 2.38 2.60 -10.46
N PRO A 80 2.19 3.57 -11.37
CA PRO A 80 0.88 4.18 -11.61
C PRO A 80 -0.21 3.18 -12.01
N GLU A 81 0.16 2.12 -12.73
CA GLU A 81 -0.70 1.06 -13.22
C GLU A 81 -0.95 -0.09 -12.22
N ALA A 82 -0.48 0.05 -10.97
CA ALA A 82 -0.71 -0.93 -9.92
C ALA A 82 -2.21 -1.24 -9.77
N THR A 83 -2.54 -2.53 -9.72
CA THR A 83 -3.91 -2.97 -9.46
C THR A 83 -4.27 -2.78 -7.98
N ALA A 84 -5.58 -2.72 -7.70
CA ALA A 84 -6.07 -2.66 -6.32
C ALA A 84 -5.61 -3.87 -5.49
N GLU A 85 -5.53 -5.05 -6.10
CA GLU A 85 -5.06 -6.29 -5.46
C GLU A 85 -3.59 -6.21 -5.06
N GLU A 86 -2.71 -5.69 -5.93
CA GLU A 86 -1.27 -5.55 -5.63
C GLU A 86 -1.04 -4.55 -4.49
N VAL A 87 -1.80 -3.43 -4.47
CA VAL A 87 -1.72 -2.41 -3.42
C VAL A 87 -2.25 -2.96 -2.09
N GLU A 88 -3.35 -3.69 -2.11
CA GLU A 88 -3.92 -4.26 -0.88
C GLU A 88 -3.04 -5.37 -0.30
N LEU A 89 -2.47 -6.22 -1.16
CA LEU A 89 -1.50 -7.23 -0.72
C LEU A 89 -0.26 -6.59 -0.07
N LEU A 90 0.23 -5.47 -0.62
CA LEU A 90 1.30 -4.70 0.01
C LEU A 90 0.89 -4.13 1.37
N ARG A 91 -0.34 -3.62 1.48
CA ARG A 91 -0.90 -3.10 2.73
C ARG A 91 -0.96 -4.16 3.80
N GLU A 92 -1.58 -5.30 3.51
CA GLU A 92 -1.65 -6.44 4.43
C GLU A 92 -0.25 -6.95 4.80
N GLY A 93 0.63 -7.12 3.82
CA GLY A 93 2.00 -7.57 4.04
C GLY A 93 2.79 -6.62 4.96
N SER A 94 2.62 -5.31 4.79
CA SER A 94 3.25 -4.29 5.65
C SER A 94 2.83 -4.37 7.11
N GLN A 95 1.62 -4.88 7.39
CA GLN A 95 1.07 -5.01 8.73
C GLN A 95 1.45 -6.33 9.40
N SER A 96 1.63 -7.41 8.63
CA SER A 96 1.74 -8.77 9.17
C SER A 96 3.11 -9.43 9.00
N LEU A 97 3.87 -9.09 7.95
CA LEU A 97 5.05 -9.88 7.56
C LEU A 97 6.34 -9.47 8.24
N GLY A 98 6.44 -8.27 8.83
CA GLY A 98 7.69 -7.80 9.47
C GLY A 98 8.29 -8.83 10.44
N PRO A 99 7.53 -9.31 11.45
CA PRO A 99 8.00 -10.36 12.37
C PRO A 99 8.35 -11.70 11.69
N VAL A 100 7.63 -12.07 10.62
CA VAL A 100 7.88 -13.30 9.85
C VAL A 100 9.23 -13.22 9.15
N VAL A 101 9.46 -12.11 8.43
CA VAL A 101 10.68 -11.87 7.66
C VAL A 101 11.90 -11.83 8.58
N ASP A 102 11.78 -11.21 9.76
CA ASP A 102 12.86 -11.17 10.74
C ASP A 102 13.16 -12.53 11.38
N ALA A 103 12.13 -13.28 11.76
CA ALA A 103 12.31 -14.63 12.30
C ALA A 103 12.95 -15.55 11.26
N HIS A 104 12.48 -15.48 10.01
CA HIS A 104 13.02 -16.29 8.92
C HIS A 104 14.46 -15.93 8.59
N ALA A 105 14.80 -14.64 8.52
CA ALA A 105 16.18 -14.18 8.33
C ALA A 105 17.13 -14.79 9.38
N LYS A 106 16.73 -14.77 10.66
CA LYS A 106 17.52 -15.34 11.75
C LYS A 106 17.61 -16.86 11.66
N ASN A 107 16.52 -17.54 11.29
CA ASN A 107 16.50 -18.98 11.10
C ASN A 107 17.47 -19.40 9.99
N LEU A 108 17.42 -18.74 8.83
CA LEU A 108 18.33 -19.02 7.70
C LEU A 108 19.79 -18.79 8.10
N ALA A 109 20.10 -17.67 8.75
CA ALA A 109 21.46 -17.40 9.24
C ALA A 109 21.94 -18.48 10.23
N GLY A 110 21.05 -18.98 11.09
CA GLY A 110 21.32 -20.04 12.06
C GLY A 110 21.58 -21.41 11.43
N LEU A 111 21.09 -21.70 10.22
CA LEU A 111 21.31 -22.99 9.55
C LEU A 111 22.80 -23.29 9.35
N SER A 112 23.61 -22.25 9.12
CA SER A 112 25.06 -22.38 8.90
C SER A 112 25.82 -23.00 10.08
N ALA A 113 25.25 -22.98 11.28
CA ALA A 113 25.82 -23.57 12.48
C ALA A 113 25.39 -25.03 12.71
N CYS A 114 24.43 -25.56 11.94
CA CYS A 114 23.85 -26.88 12.18
C CYS A 114 24.58 -28.01 11.43
N GLY A 115 24.63 -29.21 12.04
CA GLY A 115 25.30 -30.38 11.46
C GLY A 115 24.65 -30.88 10.16
N PHE A 116 23.35 -30.61 9.96
CA PHE A 116 22.60 -30.97 8.76
C PHE A 116 22.64 -29.92 7.64
N LYS A 117 23.38 -28.82 7.79
CA LYS A 117 23.39 -27.70 6.82
C LYS A 117 23.78 -28.08 5.39
N LYS A 118 24.52 -29.18 5.22
CA LYS A 118 24.95 -29.71 3.92
C LYS A 118 23.97 -30.76 3.35
N GLN A 119 22.99 -31.19 4.14
CA GLN A 119 22.01 -32.19 3.75
C GLN A 119 20.83 -31.50 3.05
N ALA A 120 20.28 -32.14 2.02
CA ALA A 120 19.05 -31.64 1.40
C ALA A 120 17.91 -31.60 2.44
N PRO A 121 17.03 -30.58 2.41
CA PRO A 121 16.96 -29.48 1.43
C PRO A 121 17.67 -28.17 1.86
N PHE A 122 18.43 -28.17 2.95
CA PHE A 122 18.85 -26.92 3.63
C PHE A 122 19.77 -25.99 2.82
N PRO A 123 20.75 -26.46 2.03
CA PRO A 123 21.55 -25.59 1.18
C PRO A 123 20.69 -24.77 0.21
N GLU A 124 19.74 -25.42 -0.45
CA GLU A 124 18.86 -24.78 -1.44
C GLU A 124 17.89 -23.82 -0.75
N LEU A 125 17.33 -24.21 0.39
CA LEU A 125 16.44 -23.34 1.17
C LEU A 125 17.13 -22.05 1.63
N ALA A 126 18.39 -22.14 2.08
CA ALA A 126 19.17 -20.96 2.45
C ALA A 126 19.51 -20.10 1.22
N GLN A 127 20.01 -20.73 0.15
CA GLN A 127 20.39 -20.04 -1.08
C GLN A 127 19.22 -19.27 -1.72
N LYS A 128 18.01 -19.85 -1.72
CA LYS A 128 16.80 -19.17 -2.22
C LYS A 128 16.22 -18.20 -1.21
N GLY A 129 16.21 -18.55 0.07
CA GLY A 129 15.55 -17.79 1.12
C GLY A 129 16.23 -16.46 1.42
N GLU A 130 17.56 -16.40 1.44
CA GLU A 130 18.32 -15.17 1.73
C GLU A 130 17.96 -14.00 0.79
N PRO A 131 17.99 -14.14 -0.55
CA PRO A 131 17.60 -13.05 -1.44
C PRO A 131 16.11 -12.70 -1.33
N ILE A 132 15.22 -13.68 -1.10
CA ILE A 132 13.79 -13.43 -0.91
C ILE A 132 13.54 -12.59 0.34
N VAL A 133 14.19 -12.93 1.46
CA VAL A 133 14.12 -12.14 2.70
C VAL A 133 14.59 -10.71 2.46
N LYS A 134 15.71 -10.53 1.75
CA LYS A 134 16.22 -9.18 1.43
C LYS A 134 15.22 -8.37 0.62
N GLN A 135 14.62 -8.98 -0.40
CA GLN A 135 13.60 -8.33 -1.25
C GLN A 135 12.33 -8.02 -0.45
N ALA A 136 11.85 -8.95 0.37
CA ALA A 136 10.70 -8.73 1.23
C ALA A 136 10.93 -7.58 2.21
N LYS A 137 12.12 -7.49 2.85
CA LYS A 137 12.47 -6.35 3.70
C LYS A 137 12.42 -5.03 2.96
N ALA A 138 13.11 -4.94 1.80
CA ALA A 138 13.09 -3.73 0.99
C ALA A 138 11.67 -3.32 0.61
N ARG A 139 10.81 -4.27 0.25
CA ARG A 139 9.41 -4.00 -0.08
C ARG A 139 8.62 -3.48 1.13
N LEU A 140 8.83 -4.04 2.32
CA LEU A 140 8.19 -3.58 3.55
C LEU A 140 8.68 -2.18 3.96
N ASP A 141 9.96 -1.89 3.76
CA ASP A 141 10.54 -0.57 4.03
C ASP A 141 9.98 0.51 3.09
N GLU A 142 9.73 0.17 1.82
CA GLU A 142 9.11 1.06 0.83
C GLU A 142 7.59 1.22 1.01
N ALA A 143 6.93 0.28 1.69
CA ALA A 143 5.47 0.18 1.74
C ALA A 143 4.77 1.47 2.19
N PRO A 144 5.21 2.21 3.23
CA PRO A 144 4.53 3.43 3.66
C PRO A 144 4.46 4.50 2.54
N ALA A 145 5.54 4.70 1.80
CA ALA A 145 5.58 5.67 0.71
C ALA A 145 4.72 5.22 -0.48
N VAL A 146 4.79 3.94 -0.82
CA VAL A 146 4.00 3.35 -1.91
C VAL A 146 2.50 3.42 -1.61
N LEU A 147 2.09 3.04 -0.41
CA LEU A 147 0.69 3.06 0.02
C LEU A 147 0.15 4.49 0.09
N ALA A 148 0.92 5.45 0.60
CA ALA A 148 0.52 6.86 0.60
C ALA A 148 0.33 7.41 -0.83
N ALA A 149 1.20 7.03 -1.77
CA ALA A 149 1.05 7.39 -3.17
C ALA A 149 -0.19 6.75 -3.81
N ALA A 150 -0.47 5.48 -3.51
CA ALA A 150 -1.67 4.78 -3.98
C ALA A 150 -2.96 5.41 -3.42
N ASP A 151 -3.00 5.68 -2.11
CA ASP A 151 -4.14 6.31 -1.44
C ASP A 151 -4.43 7.70 -2.03
N LYS A 152 -3.37 8.47 -2.33
CA LYS A 152 -3.50 9.76 -3.03
C LYS A 152 -4.12 9.60 -4.42
N ARG A 153 -3.65 8.63 -5.24
CA ARG A 153 -4.22 8.37 -6.58
C ARG A 153 -5.69 7.98 -6.53
N ILE A 154 -6.06 7.12 -5.57
CA ILE A 154 -7.45 6.71 -5.35
C ILE A 154 -8.31 7.92 -5.00
N ALA A 155 -7.84 8.76 -4.07
CA ALA A 155 -8.54 9.98 -3.67
C ALA A 155 -8.71 10.97 -4.85
N GLU A 156 -7.67 11.16 -5.66
CA GLU A 156 -7.72 12.00 -6.86
C GLU A 156 -8.72 11.49 -7.90
N SER A 157 -8.73 10.18 -8.17
CA SER A 157 -9.69 9.58 -9.12
C SER A 157 -11.13 9.78 -8.65
N LYS A 158 -11.40 9.45 -7.38
CA LYS A 158 -12.72 9.63 -6.78
C LYS A 158 -13.16 11.09 -6.81
N TRP A 159 -12.27 12.01 -6.46
CA TRP A 159 -12.58 13.44 -6.51
C TRP A 159 -12.89 13.91 -7.94
N ARG A 160 -12.16 13.45 -8.97
CA ARG A 160 -12.43 13.81 -10.37
C ARG A 160 -13.81 13.34 -10.83
N GLU A 161 -14.19 12.11 -10.48
CA GLU A 161 -15.52 11.57 -10.79
C GLU A 161 -16.64 12.39 -10.13
N GLU A 162 -16.51 12.66 -8.83
CA GLU A 162 -17.48 13.47 -8.10
C GLU A 162 -17.50 14.94 -8.58
N SER A 163 -16.35 15.49 -8.95
CA SER A 163 -16.21 16.85 -9.47
C SER A 163 -16.92 17.00 -10.81
N ALA A 164 -16.77 16.03 -11.72
CA ALA A 164 -17.50 16.03 -12.98
C ALA A 164 -19.02 15.98 -12.76
N ALA A 165 -19.48 15.22 -11.77
CA ALA A 165 -20.89 15.21 -11.38
C ALA A 165 -21.34 16.57 -10.82
N ARG A 166 -20.55 17.19 -9.94
CA ARG A 166 -20.83 18.55 -9.40
C ARG A 166 -20.88 19.61 -10.50
N GLU A 167 -19.96 19.58 -11.46
CA GLU A 167 -19.95 20.49 -12.61
C GLU A 167 -21.22 20.31 -13.46
N ALA A 168 -21.62 19.08 -13.74
CA ALA A 168 -22.84 18.79 -14.49
C ALA A 168 -24.10 19.30 -13.78
N THR A 169 -24.20 19.08 -12.46
CA THR A 169 -25.30 19.61 -11.64
C THR A 169 -25.29 21.14 -11.61
N ALA A 170 -24.14 21.77 -11.35
CA ALA A 170 -24.01 23.22 -11.33
C ALA A 170 -24.44 23.84 -12.67
N LYS A 171 -24.05 23.23 -13.80
CA LYS A 171 -24.47 23.67 -15.13
C LYS A 171 -25.99 23.62 -15.29
N GLN A 172 -26.64 22.54 -14.87
CA GLN A 172 -28.09 22.38 -14.96
C GLN A 172 -28.83 23.39 -14.07
N THR A 173 -28.29 23.71 -12.90
CA THR A 173 -28.91 24.63 -11.94
C THR A 173 -28.74 26.10 -12.33
N TRP A 174 -27.54 26.51 -12.73
CA TRP A 174 -27.20 27.92 -12.92
C TRP A 174 -27.35 28.39 -14.37
N CYS A 175 -27.22 27.50 -15.35
CA CYS A 175 -27.38 27.83 -16.76
C CYS A 175 -28.82 27.58 -17.25
N THR A 176 -29.81 28.02 -16.47
CA THR A 176 -31.25 27.82 -16.73
C THR A 176 -31.79 28.88 -17.69
N GLY A 177 -31.52 28.74 -18.99
CA GLY A 177 -32.08 29.65 -19.98
C GLY A 177 -31.39 29.60 -21.34
N LYS A 178 -31.76 30.54 -22.22
CA LYS A 178 -31.06 30.70 -23.49
C LYS A 178 -29.68 31.29 -23.22
N VAL A 179 -28.67 30.44 -23.32
CA VAL A 179 -27.26 30.82 -23.20
C VAL A 179 -26.90 31.87 -24.26
N ILE A 180 -26.37 33.01 -23.82
CA ILE A 180 -25.93 34.12 -24.68
C ILE A 180 -24.39 34.13 -24.69
N VAL A 181 -23.79 33.90 -25.86
CA VAL A 181 -22.32 34.01 -26.01
C VAL A 181 -21.86 35.42 -25.68
N GLY A 182 -20.87 35.55 -24.80
CA GLY A 182 -20.36 36.85 -24.33
C GLY A 182 -20.94 37.30 -23.00
N SER A 183 -21.81 36.50 -22.34
CA SER A 183 -22.45 36.87 -21.08
C SER A 183 -21.51 36.77 -19.88
N GLY A 184 -20.47 35.93 -19.94
CA GLY A 184 -19.55 35.76 -18.80
C GLY A 184 -20.24 35.20 -17.55
N ASP A 185 -21.35 34.47 -17.72
CA ASP A 185 -22.06 33.82 -16.62
C ASP A 185 -21.26 32.58 -16.17
N LEU A 186 -20.54 32.73 -15.06
CA LEU A 186 -19.69 31.70 -14.46
C LEU A 186 -20.54 30.81 -13.56
N TYR A 187 -20.46 29.48 -13.73
CA TYR A 187 -21.27 28.53 -12.94
C TYR A 187 -20.46 27.52 -12.13
N PHE A 188 -19.18 27.33 -12.43
CA PHE A 188 -18.33 26.36 -11.74
C PHE A 188 -16.86 26.76 -11.83
N ALA A 189 -16.09 26.49 -10.78
CA ALA A 189 -14.64 26.61 -10.80
C ALA A 189 -14.00 25.38 -10.15
N ARG A 190 -12.89 24.92 -10.73
CA ARG A 190 -12.15 23.75 -10.25
C ARG A 190 -10.67 24.01 -10.22
N GLN A 191 -10.00 23.56 -9.16
CA GLN A 191 -8.55 23.47 -9.07
C GLN A 191 -8.11 22.01 -9.19
N GLU A 192 -7.34 21.71 -10.23
CA GLU A 192 -6.70 20.42 -10.45
C GLU A 192 -5.56 20.17 -9.44
N PRO A 193 -5.17 18.90 -9.19
CA PRO A 193 -4.07 18.58 -8.27
C PRO A 193 -2.72 19.19 -8.63
N ASP A 194 -2.51 19.54 -9.90
CA ASP A 194 -1.31 20.24 -10.39
C ASP A 194 -1.34 21.76 -10.12
N GLY A 195 -2.43 22.26 -9.52
CA GLY A 195 -2.63 23.66 -9.19
C GLY A 195 -3.31 24.47 -10.28
N LYS A 196 -3.61 23.88 -11.44
CA LYS A 196 -4.35 24.57 -12.52
C LYS A 196 -5.79 24.84 -12.09
N ILE A 197 -6.22 26.09 -12.18
CA ILE A 197 -7.61 26.48 -11.94
C ILE A 197 -8.31 26.66 -13.28
N ARG A 198 -9.50 26.09 -13.42
CA ARG A 198 -10.40 26.29 -14.55
C ARG A 198 -11.72 26.84 -14.04
N TRP A 199 -12.16 27.96 -14.61
CA TRP A 199 -13.50 28.51 -14.42
C TRP A 199 -14.34 28.23 -15.66
N SER A 200 -15.50 27.63 -15.48
CA SER A 200 -16.43 27.23 -16.53
C SER A 200 -17.62 28.20 -16.61
N PHE A 201 -17.94 28.63 -17.83
CA PHE A 201 -19.01 29.58 -18.11
C PHE A 201 -20.16 28.93 -18.89
N CYS A 202 -21.39 29.44 -18.70
CA CYS A 202 -22.60 28.84 -19.27
C CYS A 202 -22.59 28.80 -20.81
N ASP A 203 -21.84 29.69 -21.46
CA ASP A 203 -21.62 29.72 -22.92
C ASP A 203 -20.55 28.75 -23.42
N GLY A 204 -19.97 27.94 -22.52
CA GLY A 204 -18.97 26.93 -22.84
C GLY A 204 -17.55 27.48 -22.94
N ILE A 205 -17.35 28.78 -22.78
CA ILE A 205 -16.02 29.37 -22.62
C ILE A 205 -15.46 28.97 -21.25
N ALA A 206 -14.15 28.89 -21.16
CA ALA A 206 -13.46 28.68 -19.89
C ALA A 206 -12.36 29.72 -19.70
N VAL A 207 -12.01 29.99 -18.45
CA VAL A 207 -10.74 30.65 -18.11
C VAL A 207 -9.86 29.61 -17.46
N GLU A 208 -8.58 29.57 -17.83
CA GLU A 208 -7.59 28.71 -17.20
C GLU A 208 -6.46 29.53 -16.64
N TRP A 209 -5.99 29.17 -15.45
CA TRP A 209 -4.86 29.78 -14.80
C TRP A 209 -3.96 28.74 -14.14
N MET A 210 -2.66 28.96 -14.20
CA MET A 210 -1.66 28.19 -13.49
C MET A 210 -0.71 29.16 -12.80
N SER A 211 -0.20 28.77 -11.63
CA SER A 211 0.77 29.60 -10.91
C SER A 211 1.98 29.92 -11.80
N GLY A 212 2.31 31.21 -11.91
CA GLY A 212 3.40 31.69 -12.78
C GLY A 212 3.02 31.97 -14.23
N SER A 213 1.74 31.83 -14.62
CA SER A 213 1.24 32.26 -15.93
C SER A 213 0.14 33.31 -15.80
N ASP A 214 -0.12 34.02 -16.90
CA ASP A 214 -1.30 34.85 -17.03
C ASP A 214 -2.55 33.96 -17.24
N PRO A 215 -3.73 34.33 -16.72
CA PRO A 215 -4.96 33.62 -17.00
C PRO A 215 -5.35 33.74 -18.48
N ALA A 216 -5.77 32.64 -19.08
CA ALA A 216 -6.10 32.54 -20.50
C ALA A 216 -7.59 32.22 -20.70
N VAL A 217 -8.23 32.94 -21.63
CA VAL A 217 -9.60 32.65 -22.07
C VAL A 217 -9.56 31.58 -23.15
N ILE A 218 -10.25 30.47 -22.91
CA ILE A 218 -10.34 29.32 -23.81
C ILE A 218 -11.70 29.34 -24.49
N VAL A 219 -11.70 29.58 -25.79
CA VAL A 219 -12.92 29.61 -26.62
C VAL A 219 -13.04 28.31 -27.40
N PRO A 220 -14.09 27.49 -27.18
CA PRO A 220 -14.24 26.22 -27.86
C PRO A 220 -14.62 26.40 -29.34
N ASP A 221 -14.32 25.37 -30.15
CA ASP A 221 -14.59 25.38 -31.59
C ASP A 221 -16.07 25.35 -31.96
N THR A 222 -16.92 25.00 -30.99
CA THR A 222 -18.38 25.07 -31.12
C THR A 222 -18.90 26.50 -31.26
N ILE A 223 -18.13 27.53 -30.89
CA ILE A 223 -18.53 28.94 -31.03
C ILE A 223 -18.30 29.44 -32.46
N SER A 224 -19.39 29.88 -33.09
CA SER A 224 -19.39 30.41 -34.46
C SER A 224 -18.46 31.62 -34.62
N LYS A 225 -17.88 31.81 -35.81
CA LYS A 225 -17.05 33.00 -36.12
C LYS A 225 -17.79 34.33 -35.85
N LYS A 226 -19.12 34.34 -35.99
CA LYS A 226 -19.95 35.53 -35.70
C LYS A 226 -20.02 35.80 -34.20
N ASP A 227 -20.19 34.76 -33.39
CA ASP A 227 -20.31 34.91 -31.94
C ASP A 227 -18.95 35.13 -31.27
N ARG A 228 -17.85 34.63 -31.85
CA ARG A 228 -16.49 34.94 -31.40
C ARG A 228 -16.21 36.45 -31.34
N LYS A 229 -16.81 37.24 -32.24
CA LYS A 229 -16.68 38.72 -32.23
C LYS A 229 -17.34 39.39 -31.03
N LYS A 230 -18.23 38.67 -30.32
CA LYS A 230 -18.94 39.18 -29.14
C LYS A 230 -18.21 38.87 -27.84
N ILE A 231 -17.20 37.99 -27.88
CA ILE A 231 -16.41 37.61 -26.72
C ILE A 231 -15.50 38.79 -26.34
N GLN A 232 -15.56 39.17 -25.07
CA GLN A 232 -14.68 40.19 -24.50
C GLN A 232 -13.88 39.54 -23.38
N ASP A 233 -12.61 39.23 -23.64
CA ASP A 233 -11.75 38.46 -22.72
C ASP A 233 -11.73 39.06 -21.31
N LYS A 234 -11.65 40.39 -21.20
CA LYS A 234 -11.69 41.11 -19.92
C LYS A 234 -12.90 40.73 -19.07
N ARG A 235 -14.08 40.52 -19.66
CA ARG A 235 -15.29 40.15 -18.92
C ARG A 235 -15.14 38.79 -18.22
N TYR A 236 -14.58 37.81 -18.92
CA TYR A 236 -14.34 36.47 -18.37
C TYR A 236 -13.23 36.49 -17.31
N LEU A 237 -12.15 37.25 -17.56
CA LEU A 237 -11.05 37.40 -16.62
C LEU A 237 -11.49 38.06 -15.30
N GLU A 238 -12.28 39.13 -15.36
CA GLU A 238 -12.82 39.78 -14.15
C GLU A 238 -13.82 38.87 -13.41
N ALA A 239 -14.67 38.13 -14.14
CA ALA A 239 -15.58 37.16 -13.52
C ALA A 239 -14.82 36.03 -12.80
N ALA A 240 -13.76 35.49 -13.43
CA ALA A 240 -12.89 34.49 -12.81
C ALA A 240 -12.17 35.04 -11.56
N LYS A 241 -11.68 36.28 -11.62
CA LYS A 241 -11.03 36.96 -10.50
C LYS A 241 -11.98 37.23 -9.32
N GLY A 242 -13.25 37.52 -9.62
CA GLY A 242 -14.29 37.77 -8.62
C GLY A 242 -14.90 36.49 -8.02
N TYR A 243 -14.54 35.31 -8.51
CA TYR A 243 -15.11 34.06 -8.02
C TYR A 243 -14.58 33.72 -6.61
N PRO A 244 -15.45 33.36 -5.64
CA PRO A 244 -15.04 33.04 -4.29
C PRO A 244 -14.07 31.85 -4.25
N SER A 245 -12.90 32.04 -3.65
CA SER A 245 -11.84 31.03 -3.59
C SER A 245 -12.23 29.78 -2.78
N GLU A 246 -13.19 29.96 -1.88
CA GLU A 246 -13.81 28.94 -1.02
C GLU A 246 -14.81 28.07 -1.77
N GLU A 247 -15.39 28.55 -2.87
CA GLU A 247 -16.31 27.79 -3.73
C GLU A 247 -15.57 27.00 -4.82
N ILE A 248 -14.26 27.22 -4.99
CA ILE A 248 -13.45 26.47 -5.96
C ILE A 248 -13.39 25.00 -5.53
N ASP A 249 -13.88 24.14 -6.40
CA ASP A 249 -13.82 22.70 -6.22
C ASP A 249 -12.37 22.21 -6.27
N LYS A 250 -11.90 21.60 -5.18
CA LYS A 250 -10.52 21.14 -5.05
C LYS A 250 -10.43 19.86 -4.25
N LEU A 251 -9.37 19.09 -4.48
CA LEU A 251 -9.11 17.85 -3.77
C LEU A 251 -9.09 18.10 -2.25
N GLY A 252 -9.91 17.35 -1.50
CA GLY A 252 -10.01 17.48 -0.05
C GLY A 252 -10.94 18.59 0.47
N ALA A 253 -11.65 19.32 -0.40
CA ALA A 253 -12.65 20.33 0.01
C ALA A 253 -13.99 19.74 0.52
N GLY A 254 -14.00 18.48 0.98
CA GLY A 254 -15.18 17.85 1.54
C GLY A 254 -15.75 18.66 2.71
N LYS A 255 -17.01 19.08 2.57
CA LYS A 255 -17.81 19.97 3.42
C LYS A 255 -17.46 19.95 4.94
N LYS A 256 -17.22 21.14 5.50
CA LYS A 256 -17.61 21.41 6.90
C LYS A 256 -19.13 21.22 7.00
N PRO A 257 -19.67 20.54 8.03
CA PRO A 257 -21.12 20.50 8.21
C PRO A 257 -21.60 21.92 8.42
N GLU A 258 -22.54 22.38 7.58
CA GLU A 258 -23.31 23.59 7.85
C GLU A 258 -24.02 23.38 9.18
N ALA A 259 -23.67 24.21 10.17
CA ALA A 259 -24.43 24.33 11.39
C ALA A 259 -25.81 24.88 10.99
N GLN A 260 -26.85 24.07 11.21
CA GLN A 260 -28.23 24.53 11.17
C GLN A 260 -28.45 25.46 12.37
N GLU A 261 -28.82 26.70 12.09
CA GLU A 261 -29.36 27.67 13.05
C GLU A 261 -30.88 27.52 13.16
#